data_AF-A0A8T9VN18-F1
#
_entry.id   AF-A0A8T9VN18-F1
#
_cell.length_a   1.000
_cell.length_b   1.000
_cell.length_c   1.000
_cell.angle_alpha   90.00
_cell.angle_beta   90.00
_cell.angle_gamma   90.00
#
_symmetry.space_group_name_H-M   'P 1'
#
loop_
_entity.id
_entity.type
_entity.pdbx_description
1 polymer ?
#
loop_
_entity_poly.entity_id
_entity_poly.type
_entity_poly.pdbx_seq_one_letter_code
_entity_poly.pdbx_strand_id
1 'polypeptide(L)'
;MNEMLVFIGLFILCHLVAYVVAGALSYKMHKENYYDGNDPFYRGFRATGTSEWSHTGRWLLPTQVLRGFLMSLVLIPLYGVLGDLNTLPLFTFFFGLMYIYSELSSMVAGPCNIEGWLYLKKESFSKPKKFFCVKMQFEGVLYSLLFALLLTLLAF
;
A
#
# COMPACT_ATOMS: atom_id res chain seq x y z
N MET A 1 24.39 -0.75 -15.39
CA MET A 1 24.18 0.38 -14.45
C MET A 1 22.98 1.24 -14.86
N ASN A 2 22.88 1.66 -16.14
CA ASN A 2 21.74 2.47 -16.61
C ASN A 2 20.39 1.76 -16.44
N GLU A 3 20.30 0.46 -16.78
CA GLU A 3 19.06 -0.32 -16.64
C GLU A 3 18.57 -0.42 -15.19
N MET A 4 19.48 -0.58 -14.22
CA MET A 4 19.12 -0.63 -12.80
C MET A 4 18.58 0.71 -12.30
N LEU A 5 19.16 1.82 -12.75
CA LEU A 5 18.66 3.16 -12.39
C LEU A 5 17.27 3.41 -13.01
N VAL A 6 17.05 2.94 -14.24
CA VAL A 6 15.74 3.00 -14.90
C VAL A 6 14.73 2.15 -14.13
N PHE A 7 15.08 0.92 -13.75
CA PHE A 7 14.23 0.05 -12.94
C PHE A 7 13.85 0.72 -11.60
N ILE A 8 14.81 1.29 -10.87
CA ILE A 8 14.56 2.00 -9.61
C ILE A 8 13.62 3.19 -9.84
N GLY A 9 13.87 3.99 -10.87
CA GLY A 9 13.04 5.14 -11.22
C GLY A 9 11.60 4.74 -11.55
N LEU A 10 11.43 3.72 -12.39
CA LEU A 10 10.13 3.17 -12.75
C LEU A 10 9.42 2.54 -11.55
N PHE A 11 10.14 1.84 -10.68
CA PHE A 11 9.60 1.26 -9.45
C PHE A 11 9.02 2.37 -8.56
N ILE A 12 9.79 3.42 -8.30
CA ILE A 12 9.33 4.58 -7.50
C ILE A 12 8.11 5.22 -8.15
N LEU A 13 8.14 5.46 -9.46
CA LEU A 13 7.02 6.08 -10.17
C LEU A 13 5.75 5.23 -10.09
N CYS A 14 5.84 3.93 -10.39
CA CYS A 14 4.72 3.00 -10.31
C CYS A 14 4.18 2.91 -8.88
N HIS A 15 5.06 2.89 -7.88
CA HIS A 15 4.69 2.92 -6.46
C HIS A 15 3.90 4.18 -6.11
N LEU A 16 4.39 5.36 -6.49
CA LEU A 16 3.72 6.63 -6.21
C LEU A 16 2.34 6.70 -6.87
N VAL A 17 2.26 6.34 -8.16
CA VAL A 17 0.99 6.36 -8.90
C VAL A 17 0.00 5.40 -8.26
N ALA A 18 0.39 4.15 -8.02
CA ALA A 18 -0.48 3.15 -7.40
C ALA A 18 -0.94 3.60 -6.01
N TYR A 19 -0.03 4.13 -5.18
CA TYR A 19 -0.32 4.60 -3.83
C TYR A 19 -1.33 5.75 -3.83
N VAL A 20 -1.07 6.78 -4.64
CA VAL A 20 -1.94 7.97 -4.69
C VAL A 20 -3.31 7.61 -5.26
N VAL A 21 -3.38 6.82 -6.33
CA VAL A 21 -4.65 6.44 -6.95
C VAL A 21 -5.48 5.55 -6.03
N ALA A 22 -4.88 4.48 -5.48
CA ALA A 22 -5.59 3.58 -4.57
C ALA A 22 -6.04 4.31 -3.30
N GLY A 23 -5.16 5.11 -2.70
CA GLY A 23 -5.46 5.92 -1.53
C GLY A 23 -6.56 6.95 -1.78
N ALA A 24 -6.54 7.66 -2.91
CA ALA A 24 -7.57 8.64 -3.24
C ALA A 24 -8.95 8.00 -3.46
N LEU A 25 -9.00 6.85 -4.14
CA LEU A 25 -10.24 6.09 -4.36
C LEU A 25 -10.78 5.53 -3.05
N SER A 26 -9.93 4.88 -2.25
CA SER A 26 -10.28 4.38 -0.91
C SER A 26 -10.77 5.51 0.00
N TYR A 27 -10.05 6.63 0.04
CA TYR A 27 -10.43 7.80 0.82
C TYR A 27 -11.84 8.28 0.42
N LYS A 28 -12.12 8.47 -0.87
CA LYS A 28 -13.45 8.86 -1.33
C LYS A 28 -14.54 7.88 -0.90
N MET A 29 -14.27 6.58 -0.96
CA MET A 29 -15.26 5.53 -0.64
C MET A 29 -15.48 5.32 0.86
N HIS A 30 -14.48 5.61 1.68
CA HIS A 30 -14.47 5.21 3.09
C HIS A 30 -14.23 6.37 4.07
N LYS A 31 -14.17 7.61 3.58
CA LYS A 31 -13.98 8.83 4.35
C LYS A 31 -14.76 8.86 5.66
N GLU A 32 -16.08 8.70 5.59
CA GLU A 32 -16.98 8.74 6.75
C GLU A 32 -16.67 7.64 7.78
N ASN A 33 -16.39 6.41 7.30
CA ASN A 33 -16.17 5.27 8.20
C ASN A 33 -14.78 5.30 8.86
N TYR A 34 -13.79 5.92 8.20
CA TYR A 34 -12.40 5.85 8.60
C TYR A 34 -11.91 7.14 9.26
N TYR A 35 -12.47 8.29 8.89
CA TYR A 35 -11.93 9.61 9.22
C TYR A 35 -12.94 10.52 9.91
N ASP A 36 -14.11 10.76 9.30
CA ASP A 36 -14.92 11.95 9.64
C ASP A 36 -16.27 11.65 10.32
N GLY A 37 -16.73 10.39 10.31
CA GLY A 37 -18.07 10.04 10.80
C GLY A 37 -18.23 10.05 12.33
N ASN A 38 -19.42 9.65 12.79
CA ASN A 38 -19.79 9.65 14.22
C ASN A 38 -18.97 8.68 15.10
N ASP A 39 -18.28 7.70 14.52
CA ASP A 39 -17.34 6.79 15.20
C ASP A 39 -16.29 6.25 14.22
N PRO A 40 -15.34 7.10 13.76
CA PRO A 40 -14.38 6.72 12.74
C PRO A 40 -13.32 5.80 13.34
N PHE A 41 -12.91 4.78 12.58
CA PHE A 41 -11.96 3.78 13.06
C PHE A 41 -10.64 4.38 13.56
N TYR A 42 -10.14 5.44 12.90
CA TYR A 42 -8.86 6.05 13.23
C TYR A 42 -8.94 7.23 14.20
N ARG A 43 -10.06 7.43 14.92
CA ARG A 43 -10.26 8.58 15.84
C ARG A 43 -9.09 8.83 16.80
N GLY A 44 -8.43 7.78 17.30
CA GLY A 44 -7.29 7.87 18.21
C GLY A 44 -5.90 7.78 17.55
N PHE A 45 -5.84 7.63 16.22
CA PHE A 45 -4.61 7.32 15.48
C PHE A 45 -4.27 8.34 14.40
N ARG A 46 -5.22 9.20 13.98
CA ARG A 46 -5.01 10.17 12.91
C ARG A 46 -5.46 11.57 13.30
N ALA A 47 -4.75 12.56 12.77
CA ALA A 47 -4.95 13.98 13.01
C ALA A 47 -5.87 14.68 11.97
N THR A 48 -6.73 13.92 11.28
CA THR A 48 -7.57 14.47 10.20
C THR A 48 -8.46 15.61 10.73
N GLY A 49 -8.45 16.76 10.04
CA GLY A 49 -9.23 17.93 10.46
C GLY A 49 -8.58 18.78 11.57
N THR A 50 -7.37 18.44 12.02
CA THR A 50 -6.59 19.28 12.95
C THR A 50 -5.47 20.03 12.21
N SER A 51 -4.84 20.99 12.90
CA SER A 51 -3.67 21.73 12.39
C SER A 51 -2.47 20.82 12.08
N GLU A 52 -2.40 19.64 12.72
CA GLU A 52 -1.32 18.67 12.56
C GLU A 52 -1.40 17.92 11.22
N TRP A 53 -2.57 17.89 10.56
CA TRP A 53 -2.75 17.26 9.25
C TRP A 53 -1.87 17.87 8.14
N SER A 54 -1.50 19.14 8.30
CA SER A 54 -0.61 19.85 7.36
C SER A 54 0.76 19.17 7.23
N HIS A 55 1.25 18.53 8.29
CA HIS A 55 2.47 17.73 8.28
C HIS A 55 2.33 16.51 7.37
N THR A 56 1.21 15.77 7.48
CA THR A 56 0.93 14.59 6.64
C THR A 56 0.96 14.94 5.16
N GLY A 57 0.30 16.03 4.75
CA GLY A 57 0.30 16.47 3.35
C GLY A 57 1.71 16.82 2.83
N ARG A 58 2.54 17.46 3.66
CA ARG A 58 3.91 17.84 3.30
C ARG A 58 4.85 16.65 3.15
N TRP A 59 4.70 15.64 4.00
CA TRP A 59 5.58 14.47 4.05
C TRP A 59 5.08 13.28 3.23
N LEU A 60 3.85 13.32 2.72
CA LEU A 60 3.28 12.22 1.93
C LEU A 60 4.18 11.81 0.77
N LEU A 61 4.49 12.74 -0.15
CA LEU A 61 5.31 12.41 -1.32
C LEU A 61 6.75 12.04 -0.96
N PRO A 62 7.48 12.81 -0.13
CA PRO A 62 8.86 12.45 0.26
C PRO A 62 8.97 11.06 0.89
N THR A 63 8.02 10.70 1.76
CA THR A 63 8.05 9.40 2.44
C THR A 63 7.73 8.25 1.49
N GLN A 64 6.79 8.43 0.55
CA GLN A 64 6.52 7.39 -0.45
C GLN A 64 7.65 7.26 -1.48
N VAL A 65 8.34 8.35 -1.84
CA VAL A 65 9.56 8.27 -2.68
C VAL A 65 10.63 7.42 -1.98
N LEU A 66 10.92 7.74 -0.71
CA LEU A 66 11.88 6.98 0.08
C LEU A 66 11.48 5.51 0.22
N ARG A 67 10.19 5.24 0.48
CA ARG A 67 9.65 3.88 0.59
C ARG A 67 9.83 3.10 -0.71
N GLY A 68 9.41 3.65 -1.84
CA GLY A 68 9.59 3.02 -3.16
C GLY A 68 11.07 2.76 -3.49
N PHE A 69 11.95 3.70 -3.16
CA PHE A 69 13.38 3.54 -3.32
C PHE A 69 13.92 2.36 -2.50
N LEU A 70 13.64 2.33 -1.19
CA LEU A 70 14.09 1.26 -0.30
C LEU A 70 13.59 -0.11 -0.74
N MET A 71 12.33 -0.20 -1.17
CA MET A 71 11.76 -1.44 -1.70
C MET A 71 12.45 -1.91 -2.98
N SER A 72 12.79 -0.98 -3.89
CA SER A 72 13.47 -1.33 -5.13
C SER A 72 14.91 -1.86 -4.90
N LEU A 73 15.61 -1.37 -3.88
CA LEU A 73 16.98 -1.83 -3.57
C LEU A 73 17.04 -3.32 -3.24
N VAL A 74 16.02 -3.82 -2.53
CA VAL A 74 15.93 -5.24 -2.16
C VAL A 74 15.78 -6.15 -3.38
N LEU A 75 15.27 -5.62 -4.50
CA LEU A 75 15.05 -6.37 -5.73
C LEU A 75 16.24 -6.34 -6.70
N ILE A 76 17.26 -5.53 -6.45
CA ILE A 76 18.46 -5.45 -7.30
C ILE A 76 19.11 -6.83 -7.51
N PRO A 77 19.31 -7.69 -6.48
CA PRO A 77 19.88 -9.02 -6.67
C PRO A 77 19.02 -9.95 -7.53
N LEU A 78 17.72 -9.66 -7.64
CA LEU A 78 16.75 -10.46 -8.39
C LEU A 78 16.50 -9.92 -9.80
N TYR A 79 17.05 -8.76 -10.16
CA TYR A 79 16.72 -8.05 -11.40
C TYR A 79 16.86 -8.92 -12.65
N GLY A 80 17.95 -9.69 -12.78
CA GLY A 80 18.16 -10.59 -13.91
C GLY A 80 17.08 -11.67 -14.01
N VAL A 81 16.78 -12.34 -12.89
CA VAL A 81 15.75 -13.39 -12.84
C VAL A 81 14.37 -12.83 -13.15
N LEU A 82 14.07 -11.61 -12.69
CA LEU A 82 12.79 -10.94 -12.99
C LEU A 82 12.65 -10.67 -14.49
N GLY A 83 13.73 -10.35 -15.19
CA GLY A 83 13.74 -10.14 -16.64
C GLY A 83 13.54 -11.41 -17.48
N ASP A 84 13.85 -12.59 -16.91
CA ASP A 84 13.66 -13.87 -17.59
C ASP A 84 12.22 -14.42 -17.41
N LEU A 85 11.40 -13.80 -16.55
CA LEU A 85 10.03 -14.25 -16.31
C LEU A 85 9.06 -13.75 -17.40
N ASN A 86 8.15 -14.64 -17.81
CA ASN A 86 7.00 -14.23 -18.59
C ASN A 86 6.06 -13.31 -17.78
N THR A 87 5.18 -12.58 -18.48
CA THR A 87 4.30 -11.55 -17.90
C THR A 87 3.49 -12.01 -16.69
N LEU A 88 2.89 -13.21 -16.73
CA LEU A 88 2.02 -13.69 -15.64
C LEU A 88 2.80 -14.02 -14.35
N PRO A 89 3.89 -14.80 -14.36
CA PRO A 89 4.76 -14.97 -13.20
C PRO A 89 5.29 -13.64 -12.65
N LEU A 90 5.70 -12.72 -13.51
CA LEU A 90 6.23 -11.42 -13.12
C LEU A 90 5.17 -10.55 -12.43
N PHE A 91 3.96 -10.48 -13.01
CA PHE A 91 2.81 -9.80 -12.40
C PHE A 91 2.46 -10.41 -11.05
N THR A 92 2.41 -11.74 -10.97
CA THR A 92 2.08 -12.46 -9.73
C THR A 92 3.14 -12.21 -8.66
N PHE A 93 4.41 -12.14 -9.04
CA PHE A 93 5.52 -11.79 -8.14
C PHE A 93 5.33 -10.40 -7.54
N PHE A 94 5.10 -9.37 -8.37
CA PHE A 94 4.93 -8.00 -7.86
C PHE A 94 3.63 -7.81 -7.08
N PHE A 95 2.54 -8.46 -7.50
CA PHE A 95 1.30 -8.46 -6.72
C PHE A 95 1.51 -9.12 -5.37
N GLY A 96 2.15 -10.29 -5.33
CA GLY A 96 2.48 -10.99 -4.09
C GLY A 96 3.39 -10.17 -3.17
N LEU A 97 4.40 -9.49 -3.73
CA LEU A 97 5.30 -8.62 -2.98
C LEU A 97 4.54 -7.45 -2.33
N MET A 98 3.63 -6.82 -3.07
CA MET A 98 2.88 -5.68 -2.54
C MET A 98 1.75 -6.10 -1.60
N TYR A 99 1.00 -7.12 -1.95
CA TYR A 99 -0.18 -7.52 -1.20
C TYR A 99 0.16 -8.46 -0.04
N ILE A 100 0.94 -9.51 -0.28
CA ILE A 100 1.23 -10.49 0.75
C ILE A 100 2.26 -9.90 1.71
N TYR A 101 3.45 -9.55 1.22
CA TYR A 101 4.54 -9.11 2.09
C TYR A 101 4.29 -7.74 2.73
N SER A 102 3.82 -6.76 1.95
CA SER A 102 3.71 -5.38 2.46
C SER A 102 2.42 -5.11 3.24
N GLU A 103 1.36 -5.89 3.01
CA GLU A 103 0.05 -5.71 3.65
C GLU A 103 -0.30 -6.91 4.56
N LEU A 104 -0.63 -8.08 3.97
CA LEU A 104 -1.25 -9.20 4.69
C LEU A 104 -0.35 -9.84 5.77
N SER A 105 0.93 -9.98 5.49
CA SER A 105 1.94 -10.52 6.41
C SER A 105 2.86 -9.44 6.98
N SER A 106 2.44 -8.17 6.94
CA SER A 106 3.20 -7.08 7.53
C SER A 106 3.30 -7.25 9.05
N MET A 107 4.49 -6.98 9.60
CA MET A 107 4.78 -7.09 11.03
C MET A 107 4.05 -6.04 11.88
N VAL A 108 3.67 -4.90 11.29
CA VAL A 108 2.96 -3.85 12.01
C VAL A 108 1.50 -4.24 12.16
N ALA A 109 0.97 -4.28 13.39
CA ALA A 109 -0.43 -4.62 13.65
C ALA A 109 -1.37 -3.64 12.94
N GLY A 110 -1.93 -4.09 11.81
CA GLY A 110 -2.83 -3.33 10.96
C GLY A 110 -4.20 -4.00 10.93
N PRO A 111 -5.31 -3.25 10.83
CA PRO A 111 -6.67 -3.80 10.88
C PRO A 111 -6.97 -4.94 9.90
N CYS A 112 -6.16 -5.11 8.87
CA CYS A 112 -6.40 -6.05 7.78
C CYS A 112 -5.34 -7.12 7.64
N ASN A 113 -4.35 -7.15 8.52
CA ASN A 113 -3.26 -8.12 8.44
C ASN A 113 -3.30 -9.10 9.60
N ILE A 114 -2.50 -10.16 9.48
CA ILE A 114 -2.47 -11.26 10.45
C ILE A 114 -2.13 -10.74 11.85
N GLU A 115 -1.17 -9.82 11.96
CA GLU A 115 -0.77 -9.22 13.23
C GLU A 115 -1.88 -8.40 13.88
N GLY A 116 -2.67 -7.65 13.10
CA GLY A 116 -3.79 -6.91 13.66
C GLY A 116 -4.93 -7.82 14.14
N TRP A 117 -5.12 -8.99 13.53
CA TRP A 117 -6.08 -9.97 14.06
C TRP A 117 -5.64 -10.54 15.41
N LEU A 118 -4.33 -10.61 15.65
CA LEU A 118 -3.77 -11.05 16.92
C LEU A 118 -3.83 -9.95 17.99
N TYR A 119 -3.42 -8.72 17.65
CA TYR A 119 -3.17 -7.67 18.64
C TYR A 119 -4.32 -6.67 18.82
N LEU A 120 -5.21 -6.48 17.85
CA LEU A 120 -6.28 -5.50 17.98
C LEU A 120 -7.44 -6.06 18.80
N LYS A 121 -8.03 -5.19 19.63
CA LYS A 121 -9.16 -5.55 20.49
C LYS A 121 -10.35 -6.00 19.65
N LYS A 122 -11.12 -6.99 20.14
CA LYS A 122 -12.30 -7.56 19.43
C LYS A 122 -13.35 -6.51 19.07
N GLU A 123 -13.47 -5.45 19.87
CA GLU A 123 -14.36 -4.31 19.66
C GLU A 123 -13.99 -3.51 18.40
N SER A 124 -12.73 -3.56 17.97
CA SER A 124 -12.27 -2.98 16.70
C SER A 124 -12.93 -3.67 15.50
N PHE A 125 -13.47 -4.88 15.69
CA PHE A 125 -14.07 -5.74 14.66
C PHE A 125 -15.59 -5.98 14.87
N SER A 126 -16.24 -5.44 15.91
CA SER A 126 -17.67 -5.66 16.21
C SER A 126 -18.63 -4.69 15.48
N LYS A 127 -19.89 -5.11 15.26
CA LYS A 127 -20.83 -4.54 14.26
C LYS A 127 -21.18 -3.05 14.47
N PRO A 128 -21.38 -2.25 13.38
CA PRO A 128 -21.59 -2.62 11.97
C PRO A 128 -20.30 -2.85 11.15
N LYS A 129 -19.14 -2.90 11.80
CA LYS A 129 -17.79 -3.02 11.21
C LYS A 129 -17.41 -4.44 10.70
N LYS A 130 -18.35 -5.38 10.50
CA LYS A 130 -18.01 -6.75 10.02
C LYS A 130 -17.41 -6.80 8.61
N PHE A 131 -17.68 -5.79 7.78
CA PHE A 131 -17.04 -5.61 6.46
C PHE A 131 -15.86 -4.64 6.52
N PHE A 132 -15.42 -4.21 7.71
CA PHE A 132 -14.37 -3.21 7.86
C PHE A 132 -13.04 -3.69 7.29
N CYS A 133 -12.62 -4.89 7.65
CA CYS A 133 -11.38 -5.47 7.13
C CYS A 133 -11.46 -5.68 5.61
N VAL A 134 -12.61 -6.10 5.09
CA VAL A 134 -12.82 -6.30 3.64
C VAL A 134 -12.76 -4.97 2.87
N LYS A 135 -13.33 -3.90 3.44
CA LYS A 135 -13.29 -2.55 2.83
C LYS A 135 -11.89 -1.94 2.87
N MET A 136 -11.09 -2.22 3.90
CA MET A 136 -9.71 -1.74 3.95
C MET A 136 -8.79 -2.58 3.07
N GLN A 137 -9.06 -3.88 2.93
CA GLN A 137 -8.37 -4.73 1.94
C GLN A 137 -8.58 -4.24 0.51
N PHE A 138 -9.66 -3.52 0.20
CA PHE A 138 -9.84 -2.90 -1.11
C PHE A 138 -8.67 -1.99 -1.48
N GLU A 139 -8.20 -1.14 -0.57
CA GLU A 139 -7.07 -0.23 -0.83
C GLU A 139 -5.77 -1.02 -1.09
N GLY A 140 -5.47 -2.01 -0.23
CA GLY A 140 -4.28 -2.85 -0.35
C GLY A 140 -4.27 -3.70 -1.63
N VAL A 141 -5.41 -4.31 -1.98
CA VAL A 141 -5.58 -5.07 -3.23
C VAL A 141 -5.46 -4.14 -4.44
N LEU A 142 -6.16 -3.00 -4.44
CA LEU A 142 -6.15 -2.05 -5.55
C LEU A 142 -4.75 -1.47 -5.78
N TYR A 143 -4.07 -1.05 -4.71
CA TYR A 143 -2.69 -0.61 -4.74
C TYR A 143 -1.78 -1.68 -5.36
N SER A 144 -1.90 -2.93 -4.89
CA SER A 144 -1.06 -4.04 -5.34
C SER A 144 -1.31 -4.42 -6.80
N LEU A 145 -2.58 -4.40 -7.25
CA LEU A 145 -2.95 -4.64 -8.64
C LEU A 145 -2.41 -3.56 -9.56
N LEU A 146 -2.63 -2.28 -9.21
CA LEU A 146 -2.15 -1.15 -10.00
C LEU A 146 -0.62 -1.16 -10.09
N PHE A 147 0.05 -1.39 -8.96
CA PHE A 147 1.51 -1.45 -8.92
C PHE A 147 2.04 -2.58 -9.81
N ALA A 148 1.53 -3.81 -9.62
CA ALA A 148 1.99 -4.97 -10.36
C ALA A 148 1.74 -4.80 -11.87
N LEU A 149 0.56 -4.30 -12.26
CA LEU A 149 0.24 -4.04 -13.65
C LEU A 149 1.18 -3.00 -14.27
N LEU A 150 1.36 -1.85 -13.62
CA LEU A 150 2.21 -0.78 -14.14
C LEU A 150 3.66 -1.22 -14.26
N LEU A 151 4.20 -1.86 -13.22
CA LEU A 151 5.61 -2.23 -13.23
C LEU A 151 5.91 -3.36 -14.23
N THR A 152 5.03 -4.36 -14.31
CA THR A 152 5.16 -5.43 -15.31
C THR A 152 5.06 -4.93 -16.75
N LEU A 153 4.33 -3.84 -17.01
CA LEU A 153 4.20 -3.29 -18.37
C LEU A 153 5.31 -2.29 -18.74
N LEU A 154 5.94 -1.65 -17.76
CA LEU A 154 6.85 -0.52 -18.01
C LEU A 154 8.33 -0.85 -17.77
N ALA A 155 8.63 -1.81 -16.89
CA ALA A 155 10.02 -2.12 -16.49
C ALA A 155 10.59 -3.40 -17.10
N PHE A 156 9.76 -4.21 -17.77
CA PHE A 156 10.11 -5.48 -18.41
C PHE A 156 9.25 -5.66 -19.67
#